data_AF-A0A7W1DHE5-F1
#
_entry.id   AF-A0A7W1DHE5-F1
#
_cell.length_a   1.000
_cell.length_b   1.000
_cell.length_c   1.000
_cell.angle_alpha   90.00
_cell.angle_beta   90.00
_cell.angle_gamma   90.00
#
_symmetry.space_group_name_H-M   'P 1'
#
loop_
_entity.id
_entity.type
_entity.pdbx_description
1 polymer ?
#
loop_
_entity_poly.entity_id
_entity_poly.type
_entity_poly.pdbx_seq_one_letter_code
_entity_poly.pdbx_strand_id
1 'polypeptide(L)'
;MRGEPAVELRLSLEEARALHALLERLLESGEQDLRLEHSYRHLGWRILAATGGTGLTGRIAGLAREADSLEEYEAARERELGPVLEGLERGENRDP
;
A
#
# COMPACT_ATOMS: atom_id res chain seq x y z
N MET A 1 -1.08 -1.16 27.90
CA MET A 1 -2.23 -1.56 27.06
C MET A 1 -1.98 -2.99 26.60
N ARG A 2 -2.84 -3.96 26.92
CA ARG A 2 -2.78 -5.26 26.26
C ARG A 2 -3.30 -5.03 24.84
N GLY A 3 -2.44 -5.19 23.84
CA GLY A 3 -2.84 -5.08 22.43
C GLY A 3 -3.98 -6.06 22.15
N GLU A 4 -4.85 -5.70 21.20
CA GLU A 4 -5.85 -6.64 20.69
C GLU A 4 -5.15 -7.94 20.26
N PRO A 5 -5.78 -9.11 20.47
CA PRO A 5 -5.20 -10.38 20.06
C PRO A 5 -5.00 -10.37 18.54
N ALA A 6 -3.75 -10.48 18.10
CA ALA A 6 -3.38 -10.55 16.69
C ALA A 6 -3.45 -11.99 16.18
N VAL A 7 -3.84 -12.16 14.92
CA VAL A 7 -3.81 -13.45 14.20
C VAL A 7 -2.83 -13.36 13.03
N GLU A 8 -2.07 -14.42 12.80
CA GLU A 8 -1.18 -14.52 11.64
C GLU A 8 -1.89 -15.26 10.49
N LEU A 9 -1.92 -14.64 9.31
CA LEU A 9 -2.45 -15.24 8.09
C LEU A 9 -1.30 -15.59 7.14
N ARG A 10 -1.22 -16.86 6.73
CA ARG A 10 -0.27 -17.32 5.71
C ARG A 10 -1.04 -17.54 4.41
N LEU A 11 -0.81 -16.66 3.45
CA LEU A 11 -1.42 -16.69 2.13
C LEU A 11 -0.33 -16.83 1.06
N SER A 12 -0.64 -17.52 -0.03
CA SER A 12 0.11 -17.36 -1.27
C SER A 12 -0.02 -15.94 -1.80
N LEU A 13 0.91 -15.51 -2.65
CA LEU A 13 0.83 -14.18 -3.27
C LEU A 13 -0.43 -14.04 -4.14
N GLU A 14 -0.89 -15.12 -4.76
CA GLU A 14 -2.12 -15.13 -5.57
C GLU A 14 -3.37 -14.95 -4.69
N GLU A 15 -3.49 -15.69 -3.60
CA GLU A 15 -4.59 -15.54 -2.63
C GLU A 15 -4.61 -14.12 -2.03
N ALA A 16 -3.44 -13.59 -1.68
CA ALA A 16 -3.33 -12.22 -1.17
C ALA A 16 -3.84 -11.19 -2.19
N ARG A 17 -3.46 -11.32 -3.47
CA ARG A 17 -3.96 -10.43 -4.54
C ARG A 17 -5.47 -10.57 -4.74
N ALA A 18 -5.99 -11.80 -4.74
CA ALA A 18 -7.41 -12.05 -4.88
C ALA A 18 -8.22 -11.42 -3.73
N LEU A 19 -7.73 -11.55 -2.49
CA LEU A 19 -8.31 -10.92 -1.32
C LEU A 19 -8.24 -9.38 -1.42
N HIS A 20 -7.09 -8.82 -1.81
CA HIS A 20 -6.94 -7.38 -2.00
C HIS A 20 -7.96 -6.81 -3.00
N ALA A 21 -8.15 -7.49 -4.14
CA ALA A 21 -9.14 -7.11 -5.14
C ALA A 21 -10.60 -7.29 -4.69
N LEU A 22 -10.87 -8.17 -3.72
CA LEU A 22 -12.19 -8.27 -3.09
C LEU A 22 -12.44 -7.09 -2.13
N LEU A 23 -11.43 -6.74 -1.32
CA LEU A 23 -11.51 -5.59 -0.40
C LEU A 23 -11.69 -4.28 -1.16
N GLU A 24 -10.96 -4.10 -2.27
CA GLU A 24 -11.09 -2.94 -3.17
C GLU A 24 -12.53 -2.77 -3.66
N ARG A 25 -13.14 -3.83 -4.19
CA ARG A 25 -14.53 -3.80 -4.68
C ARG A 25 -15.54 -3.47 -3.58
N LEU A 26 -15.29 -3.91 -2.34
CA LEU A 26 -16.15 -3.55 -1.21
C LEU A 26 -16.03 -2.06 -0.86
N LEU A 27 -14.81 -1.52 -0.83
CA LEU A 27 -14.58 -0.10 -0.60
C LEU A 27 -15.19 0.77 -1.70
N GLU A 28 -15.02 0.38 -2.97
CA GLU A 28 -15.62 1.05 -4.13
C GLU A 28 -17.15 1.02 -4.11
N SER A 29 -17.75 0.01 -3.46
CA SER A 29 -19.21 -0.07 -3.29
C SER A 29 -19.77 0.94 -2.26
N GLY A 30 -18.90 1.70 -1.59
CA GLY A 30 -19.27 2.73 -0.62
C GLY A 30 -19.30 2.24 0.83
N GLU A 31 -18.73 1.07 1.12
CA GLU A 31 -18.58 0.56 2.49
C GLU A 31 -17.62 1.47 3.29
N GLN A 32 -18.06 1.98 4.44
CA GLN A 32 -17.32 2.96 5.25
C GLN A 32 -16.78 2.35 6.56
N ASP A 33 -16.25 1.12 6.48
CA ASP A 33 -15.59 0.48 7.61
C ASP A 33 -14.08 0.80 7.62
N LEU A 34 -13.62 1.51 8.65
CA LEU A 34 -12.21 1.84 8.86
C LEU A 34 -11.32 0.58 8.97
N ARG A 35 -11.85 -0.53 9.47
CA ARG A 35 -11.11 -1.81 9.56
C ARG A 35 -10.93 -2.44 8.19
N LEU A 36 -11.92 -2.28 7.31
CA LEU A 36 -11.84 -2.73 5.91
C LEU A 36 -10.76 -1.94 5.18
N GLU A 37 -10.78 -0.61 5.32
CA GLU A 37 -9.79 0.27 4.71
C GLU A 37 -8.37 -0.04 5.22
N HIS A 38 -8.21 -0.19 6.54
CA HIS A 38 -6.93 -0.57 7.12
C HIS A 38 -6.44 -1.93 6.60
N SER A 39 -7.33 -2.94 6.53
CA SER A 39 -6.98 -4.28 6.03
C SER A 39 -6.58 -4.24 4.55
N TYR A 40 -7.27 -3.45 3.74
CA TYR A 40 -6.95 -3.23 2.33
C TYR A 40 -5.54 -2.65 2.17
N ARG A 41 -5.24 -1.54 2.86
CA ARG A 41 -3.93 -0.90 2.79
C ARG A 41 -2.81 -1.79 3.31
N HIS A 42 -3.04 -2.47 4.44
CA HIS A 42 -2.09 -3.41 5.02
C HIS A 42 -1.75 -4.53 4.04
N LEU A 43 -2.77 -5.13 3.42
CA LEU A 43 -2.56 -6.22 2.47
C LEU A 43 -1.83 -5.73 1.21
N GLY A 44 -2.17 -4.54 0.71
CA GLY A 44 -1.48 -3.91 -0.43
C GLY A 44 0.00 -3.68 -0.16
N TRP A 45 0.34 -3.19 1.05
CA TRP A 45 1.72 -3.04 1.51
C TRP A 45 2.48 -4.37 1.50
N ARG A 46 1.91 -5.42 2.11
CA ARG A 46 2.57 -6.74 2.17
C ARG A 46 2.71 -7.39 0.80
N ILE A 47 1.73 -7.23 -0.09
CA ILE A 47 1.82 -7.70 -1.49
C ILE A 47 2.96 -7.00 -2.22
N LEU A 48 3.12 -5.68 -2.07
CA LEU A 48 4.20 -4.95 -2.72
C LEU A 48 5.57 -5.40 -2.23
N ALA A 49 5.73 -5.54 -0.90
CA ALA A 49 6.95 -6.06 -0.29
C ALA A 49 7.33 -7.45 -0.85
N ALA A 50 6.34 -8.33 -1.03
CA ALA A 50 6.56 -9.66 -1.58
C ALA A 50 6.85 -9.65 -3.09
N THR A 51 6.16 -8.80 -3.86
CA THR A 51 6.26 -8.76 -5.33
C THR A 51 7.57 -8.15 -5.82
N GLY A 52 8.02 -7.07 -5.19
CA GLY A 52 9.13 -6.28 -5.73
C GLY A 52 8.73 -5.42 -6.93
N GLY A 53 9.69 -5.17 -7.81
CA GLY A 53 9.52 -4.36 -9.00
C GLY A 53 10.86 -3.77 -9.47
N THR A 54 10.80 -2.89 -10.46
CA THR A 54 11.96 -2.17 -11.01
C THR A 54 11.71 -0.66 -10.98
N GLY A 55 12.77 0.15 -11.10
CA GLY A 55 12.64 1.60 -11.11
C GLY A 55 11.98 2.15 -9.84
N LEU A 56 10.99 3.05 -9.99
CA LEU A 56 10.27 3.62 -8.86
C LEU A 56 9.51 2.54 -8.06
N THR A 57 8.81 1.63 -8.72
CA THR A 57 8.09 0.53 -8.04
C THR A 57 9.04 -0.37 -7.26
N GLY A 58 10.24 -0.63 -7.81
CA GLY A 58 11.30 -1.37 -7.10
C GLY A 58 11.77 -0.67 -5.83
N ARG A 59 11.94 0.65 -5.86
CA ARG A 59 12.28 1.45 -4.68
C ARG A 59 11.20 1.42 -3.61
N ILE A 60 9.93 1.63 -4.00
CA ILE A 60 8.81 1.57 -3.06
C ILE A 60 8.67 0.16 -2.47
N ALA A 61 8.91 -0.89 -3.26
CA ALA A 61 8.92 -2.26 -2.74
C ALA A 61 10.09 -2.52 -1.77
N GLY A 62 11.23 -1.82 -1.93
CA GLY A 62 12.31 -1.79 -0.95
C GLY A 62 11.84 -1.22 0.39
N LEU A 63 11.27 -0.01 0.37
CA LEU A 63 10.68 0.62 1.55
C LEU A 63 9.63 -0.27 2.23
N ALA A 64 8.81 -0.95 1.42
CA ALA A 64 7.80 -1.87 1.90
C ALA A 64 8.37 -3.08 2.66
N ARG A 65 9.59 -3.53 2.33
CA ARG A 65 10.25 -4.63 3.05
C ARG A 65 10.96 -4.18 4.31
N GLU A 66 11.45 -2.95 4.32
CA GLU A 66 12.23 -2.38 5.42
C GLU A 66 11.36 -1.89 6.57
N ALA A 67 10.15 -1.43 6.28
CA ALA A 67 9.22 -0.95 7.30
C ALA A 67 8.75 -2.07 8.24
N ASP A 68 8.64 -1.74 9.54
CA ASP A 68 8.12 -2.63 10.56
C ASP A 68 6.59 -2.47 10.74
N SER A 69 6.00 -1.39 10.22
CA SER A 69 4.57 -1.11 10.29
C SER A 69 4.02 -0.48 9.02
N LEU A 70 2.68 -0.54 8.86
CA LEU A 70 1.98 0.08 7.73
C LEU A 70 2.21 1.59 7.75
N GLU A 71 2.14 2.20 8.93
CA GLU A 71 2.31 3.64 9.13
C GLU A 71 3.72 4.10 8.74
N GLU A 72 4.75 3.32 9.10
CA GLU A 72 6.13 3.61 8.71
C GLU A 72 6.30 3.51 7.20
N TYR A 73 5.75 2.46 6.59
CA TYR A 73 5.77 2.29 5.13
C TYR A 73 5.05 3.45 4.43
N GLU A 74 3.85 3.82 4.86
CA GLU A 74 3.06 4.90 4.25
C GLU A 74 3.80 6.24 4.36
N ALA A 75 4.41 6.53 5.52
CA ALA A 75 5.21 7.73 5.70
C ALA A 75 6.48 7.74 4.81
N ALA A 76 7.13 6.59 4.64
CA ALA A 76 8.29 6.46 3.75
C ALA A 76 7.90 6.60 2.28
N ARG A 77 6.80 5.94 1.87
CA ARG A 77 6.22 6.05 0.52
C ARG A 77 5.85 7.49 0.20
N GLU A 78 5.23 8.21 1.12
CA GLU A 78 4.87 9.61 0.93
C GLU A 78 6.10 10.49 0.69
N ARG A 79 7.17 10.31 1.49
CA ARG A 79 8.43 11.05 1.30
C ARG A 79 9.09 10.76 -0.05
N GLU A 80 9.01 9.52 -0.53
CA GLU A 80 9.59 9.13 -1.83
C GLU A 80 8.74 9.61 -3.02
N LEU A 81 7.40 9.55 -2.90
CA LEU A 81 6.49 9.88 -4.00
C LEU A 81 6.12 11.36 -4.08
N GLY A 82 6.06 12.08 -2.97
CA GLY A 82 5.68 13.49 -2.93
C GLY A 82 6.42 14.36 -3.96
N PRO A 83 7.77 14.33 -4.00
CA PRO A 83 8.53 15.10 -4.99
C PRO A 83 8.29 14.68 -6.44
N VAL A 84 7.96 13.39 -6.67
CA VAL A 84 7.64 12.87 -8.00
C VAL A 84 6.30 13.44 -8.47
N LEU A 85 5.28 13.42 -7.60
CA LEU A 85 3.96 13.95 -7.90
C LEU A 85 4.01 15.47 -8.10
N GLU A 86 4.70 16.19 -7.22
CA GLU A 86 4.93 17.63 -7.40
C GLU A 86 5.60 17.95 -8.73
N GLY A 87 6.56 17.11 -9.17
CA GLY A 87 7.22 17.27 -10.46
C GLY A 87 6.30 17.06 -11.66
N LEU A 88 5.32 16.18 -11.56
CA LEU A 88 4.30 15.96 -12.59
C LEU A 88 3.27 17.10 -12.64
N GLU A 89 3.03 17.76 -11.52
CA GLU A 89 2.08 18.87 -11.43
C GLU A 89 2.65 20.23 -11.87
N ARG A 90 3.97 20.35 -12.07
CA ARG A 90 4.59 21.59 -12.59
C ARG A 90 4.09 21.89 -14.00
N GLY A 91 3.78 23.16 -14.27
CA GLY A 91 3.14 23.63 -15.50
C GLY A 91 3.87 23.34 -16.81
N GLU A 92 5.15 22.94 -16.78
CA GLU A 92 5.89 22.47 -17.97
C GLU A 92 5.44 21.08 -18.45
N ASN A 93 4.79 20.28 -17.58
CA ASN A 93 4.26 18.94 -17.88
C ASN A 93 2.73 18.91 -18.07
N ARG A 94 2.04 20.05 -17.93
CA ARG A 94 0.64 20.18 -18.34
C ARG A 94 0.62 20.47 -19.84
N ASP A 95 -0.04 19.59 -20.62
CA ASP A 95 -0.34 19.91 -22.02
C ASP A 95 -1.08 21.27 -22.09
N PRO A 96 -0.71 22.16 -23.03
CA PRO A 96 -1.23 23.52 -23.12
C PRO A 96 -2.73 23.60 -23.47
#